data_AF-A0A1V5KTG9-F1
#
_entry.id   AF-A0A1V5KTG9-F1
#
_cell.length_a   1.000
_cell.length_b   1.000
_cell.length_c   1.000
_cell.angle_alpha   90.00
_cell.angle_beta   90.00
_cell.angle_gamma   90.00
#
_symmetry.space_group_name_H-M   'P 1'
#
loop_
_entity.id
_entity.type
_entity.pdbx_description
1 polymer ?
#
loop_
_entity_poly.entity_id
_entity_poly.type
_entity_poly.pdbx_seq_one_letter_code
_entity_poly.pdbx_strand_id
1 'polypeptide(L)'
;MKFLGMMMLLMTALAHSAAPAGQRQKVIVDFDLGNDIDDAFALALLLASPELELVGITLDHGRTDLRAQIACRMLYEVGCETIPVAVGRQTAHRVGKDREPAPYHPQYYWAEGFTAVKPVSTPAADFIIHMLNRYPGEIVLITTGPVPNMADVVAKDAGALKKKSAKSASSADKSAPITSDR
;
A
#
# COMPACT_ATOMS: atom_id res chain seq x y z
N MET A 1 -26.28 1.93 -43.63
CA MET A 1 -24.82 1.74 -43.79
C MET A 1 -24.04 2.96 -43.27
N LYS A 2 -24.17 3.33 -41.98
CA LYS A 2 -23.35 4.35 -41.29
C LYS A 2 -23.34 4.12 -39.77
N PHE A 3 -22.99 2.92 -39.31
CA PHE A 3 -22.86 2.64 -37.86
C PHE A 3 -21.75 1.65 -37.53
N LEU A 4 -20.77 1.47 -38.43
CA LEU A 4 -19.66 0.54 -38.24
C LEU A 4 -18.29 1.23 -38.03
N GLY A 5 -18.24 2.56 -38.09
CA GLY A 5 -16.98 3.32 -38.05
C GLY A 5 -16.54 3.83 -36.67
N MET A 6 -17.39 3.78 -35.64
CA MET A 6 -17.08 4.39 -34.33
C MET A 6 -16.45 3.40 -33.34
N MET A 7 -16.56 2.09 -33.57
CA MET A 7 -16.08 1.05 -32.66
C MET A 7 -14.68 0.52 -33.01
N MET A 8 -13.95 1.23 -33.86
CA MET A 8 -12.57 0.93 -34.28
C MET A 8 -11.61 2.10 -34.01
N LEU A 9 -11.99 3.02 -33.11
CA LEU A 9 -11.18 4.19 -32.73
C LEU A 9 -10.91 4.30 -31.22
N LEU A 10 -11.07 3.20 -30.48
CA LEU A 10 -10.73 3.14 -29.04
C LEU A 10 -9.88 1.91 -28.68
N MET A 11 -9.13 1.38 -29.63
CA MET A 11 -8.18 0.26 -29.42
C MET A 11 -6.73 0.63 -29.80
N THR A 12 -6.45 1.89 -30.16
CA THR A 12 -5.13 2.34 -30.64
C THR A 12 -4.35 3.23 -29.67
N ALA A 13 -4.74 3.28 -28.40
CA ALA A 13 -3.95 3.95 -27.37
C ALA A 13 -3.78 3.02 -26.18
N LEU A 14 -2.76 2.16 -26.27
CA LEU A 14 -1.97 1.57 -25.19
C LEU A 14 -1.11 0.42 -25.78
N ALA A 15 -0.48 0.66 -26.94
CA ALA A 15 0.80 0.01 -27.17
C ALA A 15 1.79 0.70 -26.23
N HIS A 16 1.74 0.33 -24.94
CA HIS A 16 2.86 0.61 -24.05
C HIS A 16 4.05 -0.05 -24.70
N SER A 17 5.01 0.77 -25.14
CA SER A 17 6.34 0.29 -25.44
C SER A 17 6.77 -0.53 -24.23
N ALA A 18 6.82 -1.85 -24.38
CA ALA A 18 7.40 -2.70 -23.36
C ALA A 18 8.86 -2.27 -23.29
N ALA A 19 9.19 -1.48 -22.27
CA ALA A 19 10.57 -1.25 -21.91
C ALA A 19 11.26 -2.62 -21.85
N PRO A 20 12.54 -2.73 -22.26
CA PRO A 20 13.25 -4.00 -22.18
C PRO A 20 13.04 -4.56 -20.78
N ALA A 21 12.68 -5.84 -20.68
CA ALA A 21 12.30 -6.51 -19.45
C ALA A 21 13.51 -6.62 -18.50
N GLY A 22 13.91 -5.48 -17.93
CA GLY A 22 14.66 -5.44 -16.70
C GLY A 22 13.83 -6.13 -15.62
N GLN A 23 14.52 -6.76 -14.68
CA GLN A 23 13.86 -7.37 -13.54
C GLN A 23 12.99 -6.31 -12.84
N ARG A 24 11.68 -6.57 -12.74
CA ARG A 24 10.75 -5.66 -12.05
C ARG A 24 11.22 -5.45 -10.61
N GLN A 25 11.14 -4.21 -10.14
CA GLN A 25 11.52 -3.85 -8.79
C GLN A 25 10.42 -4.35 -7.83
N LYS A 26 10.77 -5.29 -6.94
CA LYS A 26 9.85 -5.76 -5.90
C LYS A 26 9.53 -4.63 -4.93
N VAL A 27 8.25 -4.47 -4.62
CA VAL A 27 7.74 -3.43 -3.73
C VAL A 27 6.81 -4.03 -2.68
N ILE A 28 6.99 -3.61 -1.43
CA ILE A 28 5.93 -3.66 -0.42
C ILE A 28 5.48 -2.22 -0.19
N VAL A 29 4.17 -1.98 -0.19
CA VAL A 29 3.58 -0.70 0.21
C VAL A 29 2.95 -0.82 1.60
N ASP A 30 3.27 0.12 2.47
CA ASP A 30 2.79 0.25 3.84
C ASP A 30 2.08 1.59 4.00
N PHE A 31 0.76 1.59 4.20
CA PHE A 31 -0.02 2.82 4.15
C PHE A 31 -1.34 2.79 4.92
N ASP A 32 -1.97 3.96 5.09
CA ASP A 32 -3.23 4.15 5.80
C ASP A 32 -4.41 4.39 4.85
N LEU A 33 -4.56 3.48 3.87
CA LEU A 33 -5.64 3.46 2.88
C LEU A 33 -7.04 3.61 3.51
N GLY A 34 -7.88 4.46 2.91
CA GLY A 34 -9.27 4.66 3.33
C GLY A 34 -9.48 5.79 4.34
N ASN A 35 -8.49 6.67 4.52
CA ASN A 35 -8.67 7.97 5.17
C ASN A 35 -8.74 9.08 4.10
N ASP A 36 -7.63 9.27 3.38
CA ASP A 36 -7.53 10.15 2.22
C ASP A 36 -7.57 9.33 0.91
N ILE A 37 -7.81 10.00 -0.23
CA ILE A 37 -8.00 9.33 -1.53
C ILE A 37 -6.67 9.00 -2.23
N ASP A 38 -5.58 9.63 -1.83
CA ASP A 38 -4.26 9.52 -2.44
C ASP A 38 -3.68 8.11 -2.33
N ASP A 39 -3.86 7.39 -1.22
CA ASP A 39 -3.42 6.00 -1.08
C ASP A 39 -4.12 5.06 -2.09
N ALA A 40 -5.39 5.32 -2.43
CA ALA A 40 -6.09 4.55 -3.44
C ALA A 40 -5.49 4.77 -4.85
N PHE A 41 -5.11 6.02 -5.16
CA PHE A 41 -4.38 6.34 -6.38
C PHE A 41 -2.96 5.76 -6.37
N ALA A 42 -2.27 5.78 -5.23
CA ALA A 42 -0.95 5.17 -5.08
C ALA A 42 -1.01 3.67 -5.35
N LEU A 43 -1.99 2.96 -4.79
CA LEU A 43 -2.22 1.54 -5.08
C LEU A 43 -2.50 1.30 -6.57
N ALA A 44 -3.37 2.11 -7.19
CA ALA A 44 -3.66 2.00 -8.62
C ALA A 44 -2.40 2.20 -9.50
N LEU A 45 -1.56 3.18 -9.15
CA LEU A 45 -0.29 3.44 -9.85
C LEU A 45 0.71 2.29 -9.68
N LEU A 46 0.81 1.72 -8.48
CA LEU A 46 1.65 0.56 -8.22
C LEU A 46 1.23 -0.65 -9.06
N LEU A 47 -0.08 -0.92 -9.13
CA LEU A 47 -0.63 -2.03 -9.92
C LEU A 47 -0.48 -1.82 -11.43
N ALA A 48 -0.58 -0.58 -11.90
CA ALA A 48 -0.45 -0.25 -13.32
C ALA A 48 1.01 -0.17 -13.80
N SER A 49 1.98 -0.09 -12.89
CA SER A 49 3.39 0.14 -13.25
C SER A 49 4.03 -1.13 -13.84
N PRO A 50 4.57 -1.07 -15.08
CA PRO A 50 5.27 -2.21 -15.67
C PRO A 50 6.66 -2.46 -15.06
N GLU A 51 7.20 -1.47 -14.36
CA GLU A 51 8.53 -1.51 -13.74
C GLU A 51 8.51 -2.11 -12.32
N LEU A 52 7.33 -2.19 -11.70
CA LEU A 52 7.17 -2.61 -10.32
C LEU A 52 6.48 -3.97 -10.22
N GLU A 53 6.86 -4.73 -9.21
CA GLU A 53 6.19 -5.95 -8.79
C GLU A 53 5.71 -5.74 -7.36
N LEU A 54 4.40 -5.51 -7.19
CA LEU A 54 3.81 -5.36 -5.86
C LEU A 54 3.71 -6.74 -5.18
N VAL A 55 4.63 -7.03 -4.27
CA VAL A 55 4.73 -8.34 -3.59
C VAL A 55 4.00 -8.38 -2.26
N GLY A 56 3.41 -7.27 -1.82
CA GLY A 56 2.55 -7.22 -0.65
C GLY A 56 2.08 -5.82 -0.29
N ILE A 57 0.97 -5.77 0.43
CA ILE A 57 0.37 -4.57 1.01
C ILE A 57 0.33 -4.76 2.52
N THR A 58 0.78 -3.76 3.27
CA THR A 58 0.58 -3.68 4.72
C THR A 58 -0.25 -2.46 5.07
N LEU A 59 -1.24 -2.66 5.95
CA LEU A 59 -2.10 -1.56 6.41
C LEU A 59 -1.58 -1.06 7.73
N ASP A 60 -1.34 0.24 7.78
CA ASP A 60 -0.88 0.95 8.96
C ASP A 60 -1.95 1.90 9.50
N HIS A 61 -1.83 2.22 10.78
CA HIS A 61 -2.57 3.23 11.52
C HIS A 61 -4.11 3.10 11.58
N GLY A 62 -4.68 3.45 12.73
CA GLY A 62 -6.13 3.53 12.91
C GLY A 62 -6.79 2.15 12.94
N ARG A 63 -7.87 1.97 12.17
CA ARG A 63 -8.63 0.71 12.06
C ARG A 63 -8.09 -0.15 10.92
N THR A 64 -6.88 -0.66 11.11
CA THR A 64 -6.11 -1.42 10.09
C THR A 64 -6.86 -2.62 9.52
N ASP A 65 -7.74 -3.24 10.30
CA ASP A 65 -8.67 -4.31 9.88
C ASP A 65 -9.68 -3.85 8.82
N LEU A 66 -10.29 -2.68 9.01
CA LEU A 66 -11.23 -2.09 8.03
C LEU A 66 -10.50 -1.59 6.79
N ARG A 67 -9.30 -1.01 6.96
CA ARG A 67 -8.44 -0.61 5.84
C ARG A 67 -8.04 -1.81 4.99
N ALA A 68 -7.77 -2.95 5.63
CA ALA A 68 -7.43 -4.19 4.93
C ALA A 68 -8.61 -4.73 4.11
N GLN A 69 -9.85 -4.55 4.57
CA GLN A 69 -11.04 -4.89 3.79
C GLN A 69 -11.14 -4.02 2.53
N ILE A 70 -10.85 -2.71 2.61
CA ILE A 70 -10.76 -1.84 1.43
C ILE A 70 -9.69 -2.36 0.47
N ALA A 71 -8.46 -2.61 0.94
CA ALA A 71 -7.38 -3.09 0.09
C ALA A 71 -7.73 -4.42 -0.61
N CYS A 72 -8.30 -5.37 0.15
CA CYS A 72 -8.75 -6.65 -0.40
C CYS A 72 -9.84 -6.47 -1.46
N ARG A 73 -10.81 -5.58 -1.22
CA ARG A 73 -11.85 -5.26 -2.19
C ARG A 73 -11.26 -4.61 -3.44
N MET A 74 -10.37 -3.62 -3.29
CA MET A 74 -9.71 -2.97 -4.44
C MET A 74 -8.95 -3.98 -5.31
N LEU A 75 -8.18 -4.90 -4.69
CA LEU A 75 -7.48 -5.95 -5.43
C LEU A 75 -8.43 -6.90 -6.16
N TYR A 76 -9.55 -7.26 -5.53
CA TYR A 76 -10.57 -8.11 -6.15
C TYR A 76 -11.21 -7.46 -7.38
N GLU A 77 -11.58 -6.18 -7.29
CA GLU A 77 -12.24 -5.45 -8.40
C GLU A 77 -11.35 -5.35 -9.66
N VAL A 78 -10.03 -5.52 -9.51
CA VAL A 78 -9.05 -5.46 -10.61
C VAL A 78 -8.35 -6.79 -10.90
N GLY A 79 -8.82 -7.91 -10.31
CA GLY A 79 -8.28 -9.25 -10.56
C GLY A 79 -6.86 -9.48 -10.06
N CYS A 80 -6.46 -8.78 -8.99
CA CYS A 80 -5.12 -8.84 -8.38
C CYS A 80 -5.13 -9.46 -6.97
N GLU A 81 -6.12 -10.30 -6.66
CA GLU A 81 -6.34 -10.91 -5.33
C GLU A 81 -5.22 -11.85 -4.85
N THR A 82 -4.25 -12.18 -5.70
CA THR A 82 -3.07 -12.98 -5.32
C THR A 82 -2.04 -12.19 -4.51
N ILE A 83 -2.12 -10.85 -4.52
CA ILE A 83 -1.22 -9.99 -3.75
C ILE A 83 -1.62 -10.06 -2.28
N PRO A 84 -0.71 -10.46 -1.37
CA PRO A 84 -1.03 -10.60 0.04
C PRO A 84 -1.26 -9.24 0.71
N VAL A 85 -2.32 -9.16 1.50
CA VAL A 85 -2.65 -8.01 2.36
C VAL A 85 -2.43 -8.41 3.81
N ALA A 86 -1.51 -7.77 4.53
CA ALA A 86 -1.24 -8.05 5.94
C ALA A 86 -1.65 -6.87 6.83
N VAL A 87 -2.13 -7.18 8.03
CA VAL A 87 -2.78 -6.20 8.92
C VAL A 87 -1.81 -5.77 10.02
N GLY A 88 -1.58 -4.45 10.13
CA GLY A 88 -0.86 -3.85 11.25
C GLY A 88 -1.71 -3.78 12.51
N ARG A 89 -1.10 -3.41 13.65
CA ARG A 89 -1.88 -3.20 14.89
C ARG A 89 -2.81 -1.99 14.74
N GLN A 90 -3.98 -2.05 15.38
CA GLN A 90 -4.82 -0.87 15.48
C GLN A 90 -4.11 0.20 16.32
N THR A 91 -4.28 1.46 15.92
CA THR A 91 -3.71 2.59 16.67
C THR A 91 -4.76 3.66 16.95
N ALA A 92 -4.54 4.38 18.03
CA ALA A 92 -5.34 5.55 18.37
C ALA A 92 -5.06 6.72 17.41
N HIS A 93 -6.00 7.66 17.29
CA HIS A 93 -5.85 8.85 16.45
C HIS A 93 -4.72 9.77 16.96
N ARG A 94 -4.63 10.00 18.28
CA ARG A 94 -3.48 10.65 18.92
C ARG A 94 -2.77 9.70 19.87
N VAL A 95 -1.60 9.22 19.47
CA VAL A 95 -0.77 8.32 20.27
C VAL A 95 -0.47 8.94 21.64
N GLY A 96 -0.69 8.16 22.70
CA GLY A 96 -0.44 8.59 24.09
C GLY A 96 -1.54 9.47 24.70
N LYS A 97 -2.54 9.90 23.93
CA LYS A 97 -3.68 10.69 24.41
C LYS A 97 -4.99 9.93 24.35
N ASP A 98 -5.24 9.28 23.22
CA ASP A 98 -6.48 8.55 22.97
C ASP A 98 -6.28 7.07 23.34
N ARG A 99 -7.31 6.45 23.95
CA ARG A 99 -7.28 5.02 24.34
C ARG A 99 -7.92 4.10 23.32
N GLU A 100 -8.84 4.63 22.53
CA GLU A 100 -9.58 3.90 21.51
C GLU A 100 -8.89 4.00 20.14
N PRO A 101 -9.11 3.02 19.23
CA PRO A 101 -8.68 3.13 17.84
C PRO A 101 -9.21 4.40 17.18
N ALA A 102 -8.52 4.85 16.12
CA ALA A 102 -8.93 6.03 15.37
C ALA A 102 -10.43 5.96 14.94
N PRO A 103 -11.09 7.13 14.79
CA PRO A 103 -12.49 7.20 14.37
C PRO A 103 -12.78 6.41 13.09
N TYR A 104 -14.05 6.05 12.93
CA TYR A 104 -14.51 5.42 11.69
C TYR A 104 -14.50 6.44 10.56
N HIS A 105 -13.92 6.08 9.41
CA HIS A 105 -13.92 6.93 8.21
C HIS A 105 -15.05 6.51 7.25
N PRO A 106 -15.75 7.46 6.60
CA PRO A 106 -16.83 7.13 5.67
C PRO A 106 -16.42 6.21 4.51
N GLN A 107 -15.15 6.20 4.11
CA GLN A 107 -14.67 5.33 3.05
C GLN A 107 -14.77 3.84 3.40
N TYR A 108 -14.78 3.47 4.69
CA TYR A 108 -14.94 2.09 5.14
C TYR A 108 -16.28 1.47 4.71
N TYR A 109 -17.35 2.28 4.55
CA TYR A 109 -18.64 1.81 4.06
C TYR A 109 -18.54 1.17 2.67
N TRP A 110 -17.58 1.57 1.85
CA TRP A 110 -17.41 0.98 0.52
C TRP A 110 -17.00 -0.50 0.61
N ALA A 111 -16.27 -0.94 1.63
CA ALA A 111 -15.84 -2.33 1.77
C ALA A 111 -16.63 -3.12 2.82
N GLU A 112 -17.65 -2.52 3.44
CA GLU A 112 -18.40 -3.16 4.51
C GLU A 112 -19.05 -4.47 4.03
N GLY A 113 -18.83 -5.55 4.79
CA GLY A 113 -19.34 -6.88 4.49
C GLY A 113 -18.61 -7.61 3.34
N PHE A 114 -17.55 -7.03 2.77
CA PHE A 114 -16.78 -7.70 1.73
C PHE A 114 -15.95 -8.86 2.31
N THR A 115 -16.11 -10.06 1.75
CA THR A 115 -15.45 -11.27 2.27
C THR A 115 -14.83 -12.18 1.20
N ALA A 116 -14.88 -11.80 -0.08
CA ALA A 116 -14.38 -12.66 -1.18
C ALA A 116 -12.85 -12.82 -1.14
N VAL A 117 -12.14 -11.79 -0.69
CA VAL A 117 -10.70 -11.81 -0.42
C VAL A 117 -10.49 -11.37 1.03
N LYS A 118 -9.59 -12.07 1.73
CA LYS A 118 -9.28 -11.79 3.13
C LYS A 118 -7.79 -11.49 3.27
N PRO A 119 -7.40 -10.63 4.23
CA PRO A 119 -6.00 -10.45 4.54
C PRO A 119 -5.38 -11.76 5.04
N VAL A 120 -4.07 -11.90 4.85
CA VAL A 120 -3.31 -13.02 5.40
C VAL A 120 -3.30 -12.93 6.93
N SER A 121 -3.23 -14.09 7.60
CA SER A 121 -3.22 -14.15 9.07
C SER A 121 -1.91 -13.63 9.69
N THR A 122 -0.84 -13.53 8.91
CA THR A 122 0.45 -13.02 9.36
C THR A 122 0.36 -11.50 9.62
N PRO A 123 0.70 -11.02 10.83
CA PRO A 123 0.70 -9.59 11.13
C PRO A 123 1.67 -8.80 10.22
N ALA A 124 1.37 -7.54 9.93
CA ALA A 124 2.14 -6.72 8.99
C ALA A 124 3.66 -6.69 9.28
N ALA A 125 4.05 -6.46 10.54
CA ALA A 125 5.46 -6.45 10.91
C ALA A 125 6.16 -7.79 10.64
N ASP A 126 5.50 -8.92 10.95
CA ASP A 126 6.05 -10.26 10.69
C ASP A 126 6.10 -10.55 9.19
N PHE A 127 5.09 -10.10 8.44
CA PHE A 127 5.06 -10.19 6.99
C PHE A 127 6.22 -9.43 6.35
N ILE A 128 6.48 -8.18 6.77
CA ILE A 128 7.60 -7.37 6.28
C ILE A 128 8.94 -8.06 6.59
N ILE A 129 9.15 -8.51 7.84
CA ILE A 129 10.38 -9.22 8.22
C ILE A 129 10.57 -10.48 7.38
N HIS A 130 9.51 -11.28 7.21
CA HIS A 130 9.54 -12.50 6.41
C HIS A 130 9.95 -12.20 4.96
N MET A 131 9.33 -11.20 4.34
CA MET A 131 9.61 -10.84 2.95
C MET A 131 11.03 -10.27 2.77
N LEU A 132 11.50 -9.42 3.69
CA LEU A 132 12.86 -8.89 3.67
C LEU A 132 13.94 -9.97 3.89
N ASN A 133 13.62 -11.01 4.67
CA ASN A 133 14.49 -12.17 4.82
C ASN A 133 14.49 -13.07 3.59
N ARG A 134 13.35 -13.20 2.93
CA ARG A 134 13.18 -14.02 1.72
C ARG A 134 13.85 -13.40 0.49
N TYR A 135 13.86 -12.07 0.40
CA TYR A 135 14.38 -11.31 -0.74
C TYR A 135 15.36 -10.20 -0.30
N PRO A 136 16.50 -10.55 0.31
CA PRO A 136 17.42 -9.57 0.87
C PRO A 136 18.04 -8.70 -0.23
N GLY A 137 17.96 -7.39 -0.06
CA GLY A 137 18.46 -6.37 -0.99
C GLY A 137 17.55 -6.11 -2.20
N GLU A 138 16.48 -6.89 -2.37
CA GLU A 138 15.62 -6.79 -3.56
C GLU A 138 14.37 -5.92 -3.34
N ILE A 139 13.80 -5.89 -2.13
CA ILE A 139 12.51 -5.21 -1.89
C ILE A 139 12.71 -3.73 -1.59
N VAL A 140 12.05 -2.87 -2.35
CA VAL A 140 11.81 -1.47 -1.97
C VAL A 140 10.58 -1.42 -1.07
N LEU A 141 10.74 -0.86 0.13
CA LEU A 141 9.63 -0.60 1.04
C LEU A 141 9.17 0.85 0.83
N ILE A 142 7.92 1.02 0.45
CA ILE A 142 7.28 2.32 0.29
C ILE A 142 6.35 2.52 1.48
N THR A 143 6.57 3.59 2.25
CA THR A 143 5.74 3.93 3.41
C THR A 143 5.05 5.26 3.17
N THR A 144 3.72 5.30 3.24
CA THR A 144 2.92 6.55 3.23
C THR A 144 2.09 6.63 4.51
N GLY A 145 1.95 7.82 5.08
CA GLY A 145 1.26 7.99 6.36
C GLY A 145 2.12 7.66 7.60
N PRO A 146 1.49 7.40 8.76
CA PRO A 146 2.18 6.99 9.98
C PRO A 146 2.85 5.62 9.81
N VAL A 147 3.97 5.38 10.51
CA VAL A 147 4.78 4.15 10.39
C VAL A 147 4.83 3.22 11.63
N PRO A 148 3.75 3.02 12.43
CA PRO A 148 3.71 2.00 13.49
C PRO A 148 4.27 0.63 13.09
N ASN A 149 3.99 0.16 11.86
CA ASN A 149 4.49 -1.13 11.40
C ASN A 149 6.02 -1.15 11.35
N MET A 150 6.67 -0.04 10.97
CA MET A 150 8.14 0.05 10.98
C MET A 150 8.71 0.01 12.40
N ALA A 151 8.05 0.69 13.35
CA ALA A 151 8.44 0.64 14.75
C ALA A 151 8.34 -0.80 15.29
N ASP A 152 7.27 -1.51 14.96
CA ASP A 152 7.06 -2.90 15.36
C ASP A 152 8.08 -3.84 14.69
N VAL A 153 8.45 -3.59 13.42
CA VAL A 153 9.53 -4.31 12.73
C VAL A 153 10.86 -4.13 13.46
N VAL A 154 11.24 -2.89 13.79
CA VAL A 154 12.51 -2.61 14.48
C VAL A 154 12.52 -3.19 15.90
N ALA A 155 11.39 -3.15 16.60
CA ALA A 155 11.26 -3.75 17.93
C ALA A 155 11.43 -5.28 17.90
N LYS A 156 11.01 -5.95 16.82
CA LYS A 156 11.14 -7.41 16.64
C LYS A 156 12.51 -7.83 16.08
N ASP A 157 13.01 -7.14 15.06
CA ASP A 157 14.31 -7.36 14.43
C ASP A 157 14.90 -6.01 13.99
N ALA A 158 15.78 -5.45 14.83
CA ALA A 158 16.46 -4.17 14.57
C ALA A 158 17.34 -4.19 13.31
N GLY A 159 17.69 -5.38 12.78
CA GLY A 159 18.44 -5.57 11.55
C GLY A 159 17.58 -5.74 10.30
N ALA A 160 16.27 -5.99 10.43
CA ALA A 160 15.40 -6.35 9.30
C ALA A 160 15.39 -5.27 8.21
N LEU A 161 15.21 -4.00 8.58
CA LEU A 161 15.13 -2.90 7.62
C LEU A 161 16.43 -2.66 6.84
N LYS A 162 17.58 -3.18 7.29
CA LYS A 162 18.84 -3.11 6.54
C LYS A 162 18.86 -4.05 5.33
N LYS A 163 17.93 -5.01 5.28
CA LYS A 163 17.78 -5.99 4.19
C LYS A 163 16.90 -5.49 3.05
N LYS A 164 16.36 -4.26 3.12
CA LYS A 164 15.65 -3.64 2.00
C LYS A 164 16.62 -3.20 0.90
N SER A 165 16.12 -3.01 -0.31
CA SER A 165 16.85 -2.40 -1.42
C SER A 165 17.32 -0.99 -1.07
N ALA A 166 18.52 -0.61 -1.51
CA ALA A 166 19.07 0.73 -1.28
C ALA A 166 18.23 1.86 -1.91
N LYS A 167 17.33 1.56 -2.85
CA LYS A 167 16.50 2.51 -3.59
C LYS A 167 15.21 2.97 -2.86
N SER A 168 15.05 2.69 -1.57
CA SER A 168 13.77 3.00 -0.89
C SER A 168 13.56 4.50 -0.68
N ALA A 169 12.33 4.97 -0.91
CA ALA A 169 11.89 6.33 -0.62
C ALA A 169 11.06 6.38 0.67
N SER A 170 11.26 7.39 1.49
CA SER A 170 10.44 7.70 2.68
C SER A 170 10.04 9.18 2.59
N SER A 171 8.78 9.49 2.93
CA SER A 171 8.22 10.85 2.89
C SER A 171 8.50 11.67 4.15
N ALA A 172 9.42 11.24 5.02
CA ALA A 172 9.72 11.94 6.27
C ALA A 172 10.76 13.08 6.07
N ASP A 173 10.34 14.19 5.47
CA ASP A 173 10.84 15.50 5.87
C ASP A 173 9.74 16.57 5.76
N LYS A 174 9.08 16.85 6.89
CA LYS A 174 8.19 18.01 7.08
C LYS A 174 8.83 19.03 8.04
N SER A 175 10.16 19.18 8.02
CA SER A 175 10.86 20.16 8.88
C SER A 175 10.90 21.59 8.31
N ALA A 176 10.19 21.90 7.23
CA ALA A 176 10.08 23.28 6.74
C ALA A 176 9.32 24.17 7.75
N PRO A 177 9.92 25.24 8.30
CA PRO A 177 9.22 26.16 9.18
C PRO A 177 8.16 26.90 8.38
N ILE A 178 6.91 26.86 8.84
CA ILE A 178 5.84 27.72 8.35
C ILE A 178 6.19 29.15 8.82
N THR A 179 6.76 29.96 7.93
CA THR A 179 6.86 31.40 8.16
C THR A 179 5.45 31.97 8.11
N SER A 180 4.95 32.43 9.26
CA SER A 180 3.69 33.17 9.35
C SER A 180 3.92 34.59 8.86
N ASP A 181 3.53 34.88 7.62
CA ASP A 181 3.22 36.25 7.22
C ASP A 181 1.73 36.51 7.44
N ARG A 182 1.44 37.24 8.51
CA ARG A 182 0.31 38.17 8.63
C ARG A 182 0.81 39.45 9.26
#